data_AF-E0UFK6-F1
#
_entry.id   AF-E0UFK6-F1
#
_cell.length_a   1.000
_cell.length_b   1.000
_cell.length_c   1.000
_cell.angle_alpha   90.00
_cell.angle_beta   90.00
_cell.angle_gamma   90.00
#
_symmetry.space_group_name_H-M   'P 1'
#
loop_
_entity.id
_entity.type
_entity.pdbx_description
1 polymer ?
#
loop_
_entity_poly.entity_id
_entity_poly.type
_entity_poly.pdbx_seq_one_letter_code
_entity_poly.pdbx_strand_id
1 'polypeptide(L)'
;MISLILVIVAVAIAFLVGMWLGMAMSLSQKEPKPPREITESEREQILEVLRQRRTIQALKLYRKCSGASLKQAAEAIEELKKQLN
;
A
#
# COMPACT_ATOMS: atom_id res chain seq x y z
N MET A 1 -15.44 -39.63 -11.89
CA MET A 1 -15.37 -39.12 -10.50
C MET A 1 -14.25 -38.10 -10.30
N ILE A 2 -13.00 -38.40 -10.68
CA ILE A 2 -11.84 -37.50 -10.50
C ILE A 2 -11.99 -36.16 -11.29
N SER A 3 -12.50 -36.21 -12.52
CA SER A 3 -12.69 -35.00 -13.34
C SER A 3 -13.69 -34.00 -12.76
N LEU A 4 -14.69 -34.46 -12.01
CA LEU A 4 -15.69 -33.60 -11.37
C LEU A 4 -15.08 -32.82 -10.19
N ILE A 5 -14.19 -33.48 -9.43
CA ILE A 5 -13.49 -32.87 -8.29
C ILE A 5 -12.54 -31.77 -8.78
N LEU A 6 -11.83 -31.98 -9.89
CA LEU A 6 -10.93 -30.97 -10.46
C LEU A 6 -11.68 -29.69 -10.88
N VAL A 7 -12.86 -29.84 -11.46
CA VAL A 7 -13.70 -28.68 -11.86
C VAL A 7 -14.17 -27.92 -10.62
N ILE A 8 -14.64 -28.62 -9.59
CA ILE A 8 -15.09 -27.98 -8.33
C ILE A 8 -13.93 -27.25 -7.63
N VAL A 9 -12.75 -27.88 -7.59
CA VAL A 9 -11.55 -27.27 -6.99
C VAL A 9 -11.08 -26.04 -7.78
N ALA A 10 -11.08 -26.11 -9.12
CA ALA A 10 -10.71 -24.97 -9.96
C ALA A 10 -11.66 -23.78 -9.77
N VAL A 11 -12.97 -24.05 -9.67
CA VAL A 11 -13.99 -23.02 -9.41
C VAL A 11 -13.83 -22.44 -8.01
N ALA A 12 -13.58 -23.26 -7.00
CA ALA A 12 -13.34 -22.80 -5.63
C ALA A 12 -12.09 -21.92 -5.52
N ILE A 13 -10.99 -22.30 -6.19
CA ILE A 13 -9.75 -21.51 -6.22
C ILE A 13 -10.01 -20.17 -6.94
N ALA A 14 -10.68 -20.18 -8.09
CA ALA A 14 -11.02 -18.94 -8.81
C ALA A 14 -11.89 -18.01 -7.96
N PHE A 15 -12.84 -18.56 -7.19
CA PHE A 15 -13.70 -17.79 -6.30
C PHE A 15 -12.94 -17.21 -5.11
N LEU A 16 -12.03 -17.98 -4.49
CA LEU A 16 -11.19 -17.53 -3.38
C LEU A 16 -10.21 -16.43 -3.82
N VAL A 17 -9.62 -16.57 -5.01
CA VAL A 17 -8.75 -15.55 -5.62
C VAL A 17 -9.55 -14.30 -5.97
N GLY A 18 -10.71 -14.44 -6.60
CA GLY A 18 -11.61 -13.33 -6.92
C GLY A 18 -12.11 -12.59 -5.68
N MET A 19 -12.40 -13.30 -4.59
CA MET A 19 -12.87 -12.72 -3.33
C MET A 19 -11.75 -11.98 -2.57
N TRP A 20 -10.51 -12.47 -2.64
CA TRP A 20 -9.35 -11.76 -2.08
C TRP A 20 -8.95 -10.52 -2.90
N LEU A 21 -9.02 -10.57 -4.23
CA LEU A 21 -8.77 -9.40 -5.09
C LEU A 21 -9.92 -8.37 -5.01
N GLY A 22 -11.17 -8.81 -4.92
CA GLY A 22 -12.34 -7.92 -4.89
C GLY A 22 -12.42 -7.04 -3.64
N MET A 23 -11.87 -7.49 -2.50
CA MET A 23 -11.87 -6.71 -1.26
C MET A 23 -10.88 -5.53 -1.28
N ALA A 24 -9.90 -5.52 -2.18
CA ALA A 24 -8.97 -4.40 -2.37
C ALA A 24 -9.59 -3.23 -3.18
N MET A 25 -10.70 -3.46 -3.88
CA MET A 25 -11.25 -2.53 -4.88
C MET A 25 -12.54 -1.81 -4.44
N SER A 26 -12.83 -1.79 -3.14
CA SER A 26 -13.97 -1.03 -2.59
C SER A 26 -13.61 -0.36 -1.26
N LEU A 27 -12.50 0.37 -1.24
CA LEU A 27 -12.32 1.45 -0.27
C LEU A 27 -12.74 2.72 -0.97
N SER A 28 -14.03 3.05 -0.78
CA SER A 28 -14.60 4.39 -0.87
C SER A 28 -13.48 5.44 -0.82
N GLN A 29 -13.11 5.94 -2.00
CA GLN A 29 -12.24 7.09 -2.12
C GLN A 29 -13.02 8.28 -1.59
N LYS A 30 -13.03 8.44 -0.27
CA LYS A 30 -13.25 9.75 0.31
C LYS A 30 -12.00 10.53 -0.09
N GLU A 31 -12.10 11.31 -1.17
CA GLU A 31 -11.00 12.09 -1.74
C GLU A 31 -10.18 12.69 -0.59
N PRO A 32 -9.03 12.09 -0.28
CA PRO A 32 -8.33 12.42 0.94
C PRO A 32 -7.67 13.75 0.68
N LYS A 33 -7.94 14.71 1.58
CA LYS A 33 -7.35 16.06 1.57
C LYS A 33 -5.88 15.96 1.14
N PRO A 34 -5.45 16.72 0.12
CA PRO A 34 -4.10 16.59 -0.41
C PRO A 34 -3.13 16.71 0.76
N PRO A 35 -2.24 15.71 0.93
CA PRO A 35 -1.27 15.73 2.00
C PRO A 35 -0.48 17.03 1.92
N ARG A 36 -0.14 17.62 3.06
CA ARG A 36 0.70 18.82 3.05
C ARG A 36 1.99 18.48 2.32
N GLU A 37 2.42 19.36 1.41
CA GLU A 37 3.73 19.25 0.76
C GLU A 37 4.80 19.21 1.85
N ILE A 38 5.50 18.08 1.91
CA ILE A 38 6.66 17.88 2.76
C ILE A 38 7.82 18.67 2.18
N THR A 39 8.57 19.33 3.05
CA THR A 39 9.78 20.06 2.67
C THR A 39 10.87 19.12 2.18
N GLU A 40 11.83 19.65 1.42
CA GLU A 40 12.96 18.87 0.92
C GLU A 40 13.76 18.22 2.07
N SER A 41 13.93 18.93 3.18
CA SER A 41 14.58 18.40 4.39
C SER A 41 13.83 17.22 5.02
N GLU A 42 12.49 17.28 5.10
CA GLU A 42 11.67 16.18 5.61
C GLU A 42 11.72 14.97 4.68
N ARG A 43 11.68 15.21 3.37
CA ARG A 43 11.82 14.16 2.36
C ARG A 43 13.16 13.43 2.50
N GLU A 44 14.25 14.15 2.71
CA GLU A 44 15.58 13.57 2.87
C GLU A 44 15.68 12.67 4.12
N GLN A 45 15.11 13.11 5.24
CA GLN A 45 15.01 12.29 6.46
C GLN A 45 14.20 11.00 6.23
N ILE A 46 13.07 11.10 5.52
CA ILE A 46 12.24 9.93 5.17
C ILE A 46 13.02 8.95 4.30
N LEU A 47 13.78 9.45 3.31
CA LEU A 47 14.62 8.64 2.43
C LEU A 47 15.75 7.95 3.19
N GLU A 48 16.38 8.61 4.16
CA GLU A 48 17.41 7.99 5.00
C GLU A 48 16.83 6.81 5.80
N VAL A 49 15.67 7.00 6.42
CA VAL A 49 14.98 5.95 7.17
C VAL A 49 14.54 4.80 6.25
N LEU A 50 14.14 5.09 5.01
CA LEU A 50 13.82 4.08 4.00
C LEU A 50 15.05 3.27 3.55
N ARG A 51 16.20 3.93 3.37
CA ARG A 51 17.49 3.25 3.07
C ARG A 51 17.87 2.27 4.17
N GLN A 52 17.59 2.61 5.43
CA GLN A 52 17.79 1.72 6.58
C GLN A 52 16.76 0.57 6.68
N ARG A 53 15.90 0.38 5.67
CA ARG A 53 14.76 -0.57 5.65
C ARG A 53 13.77 -0.41 6.81
N ARG A 54 13.71 0.77 7.43
CA ARG A 54 12.81 1.08 8.55
C ARG A 54 11.48 1.65 8.06
N THR A 55 10.76 0.91 7.20
CA THR A 55 9.55 1.37 6.51
C THR A 55 8.45 1.86 7.46
N ILE A 56 8.28 1.22 8.63
CA ILE A 56 7.30 1.63 9.64
C ILE A 56 7.62 3.02 10.22
N GLN A 57 8.91 3.33 10.42
CA GLN A 57 9.32 4.64 10.93
C GLN A 57 9.15 5.72 9.87
N ALA A 58 9.53 5.43 8.62
CA ALA A 58 9.33 6.34 7.48
C ALA A 58 7.84 6.69 7.30
N LEU A 59 6.95 5.69 7.41
CA LEU A 59 5.49 5.88 7.36
C LEU A 59 4.98 6.78 8.49
N LYS A 60 5.47 6.59 9.72
CA LYS A 60 5.12 7.45 10.86
C LYS A 60 5.58 8.89 10.64
N LEU A 61 6.81 9.08 10.14
CA LEU A 61 7.38 10.39 9.87
C LEU A 61 6.57 11.13 8.79
N TYR A 62 6.30 10.46 7.67
CA TYR A 62 5.50 10.99 6.56
C TYR A 62 4.10 11.42 7.03
N ARG A 63 3.41 10.59 7.84
CA ARG A 63 2.10 10.95 8.40
C ARG A 63 2.18 12.13 9.37
N LYS A 64 3.24 12.23 10.17
CA LYS A 64 3.44 13.33 11.12
C LYS A 64 3.67 14.67 10.40
N CYS A 65 4.48 14.67 9.34
CA CYS A 65 4.80 15.88 8.57
C CYS A 65 3.66 16.30 7.65
N SER A 66 3.06 15.33 6.95
CA SER A 66 2.12 15.58 5.87
C SER A 66 0.65 15.55 6.32
N GLY A 67 0.36 14.94 7.48
CA GLY A 67 -1.02 14.71 7.95
C GLY A 67 -1.77 13.65 7.13
N ALA A 68 -1.07 12.92 6.27
CA ALA A 68 -1.64 11.96 5.33
C ALA A 68 -2.38 10.80 6.03
N SER A 69 -3.41 10.30 5.36
CA SER A 69 -4.06 9.05 5.76
C SER A 69 -3.10 7.86 5.64
N LEU A 70 -3.36 6.78 6.38
CA LEU A 70 -2.50 5.59 6.37
C LEU A 70 -2.28 5.04 4.95
N LYS A 71 -3.33 5.02 4.13
CA LYS A 71 -3.28 4.60 2.72
C LYS A 71 -2.35 5.48 1.88
N GLN A 72 -2.54 6.81 1.92
CA GLN A 72 -1.72 7.77 1.18
C GLN A 72 -0.25 7.71 1.60
N ALA A 73 0.01 7.61 2.91
CA ALA A 73 1.36 7.53 3.42
C ALA A 73 2.04 6.22 2.98
N ALA A 74 1.31 5.11 2.93
CA ALA A 74 1.86 3.84 2.45
C ALA A 74 2.20 3.93 0.96
N GLU A 75 1.29 4.48 0.15
CA GLU A 75 1.47 4.67 -1.29
C GLU A 75 2.66 5.58 -1.61
N ALA A 76 2.78 6.73 -0.93
CA ALA A 76 3.90 7.64 -1.09
C ALA A 76 5.25 7.01 -0.70
N ILE A 77 5.26 6.23 0.39
CA ILE A 77 6.46 5.50 0.82
C ILE A 77 6.85 4.41 -0.19
N GLU A 78 5.86 3.72 -0.76
CA GLU A 78 6.08 2.70 -1.78
C GLU A 78 6.64 3.30 -3.07
N GLU A 79 6.13 4.47 -3.48
CA GLU A 79 6.66 5.22 -4.61
C GLU A 79 8.11 5.68 -4.36
N LEU A 80 8.40 6.25 -3.19
CA LEU A 80 9.76 6.62 -2.81
C LEU A 80 10.71 5.42 -2.78
N LYS A 81 10.23 4.27 -2.31
CA LYS A 81 10.99 3.03 -2.31
C LYS A 81 11.27 2.54 -3.74
N LYS A 82 10.32 2.69 -4.66
CA LYS A 82 10.49 2.36 -6.07
C LYS A 82 11.51 3.28 -6.75
N GLN A 83 11.57 4.56 -6.39
CA GLN A 83 12.59 5.50 -6.89
C GLN A 83 14.00 5.22 -6.34
N LEU A 84 14.10 4.54 -5.20
CA LEU A 84 15.38 4.22 -4.54
C LEU A 84 16.04 2.95 -5.11
N ASN A 85 15.29 2.15 -5.88
CA ASN A 85 15.62 0.78 -6.28
C ASN A 85 15.82 0.67 -7.79
#